data_AF-A0A2P4SW73-F1
#
_entry.id   AF-A0A2P4SW73-F1
#
_cell.length_a   1.000
_cell.length_b   1.000
_cell.length_c   1.000
_cell.angle_alpha   90.00
_cell.angle_beta   90.00
_cell.angle_gamma   90.00
#
_symmetry.space_group_name_H-M   'P 1'
#
loop_
_entity.id
_entity.type
_entity.pdbx_description
1 polymer ?
#
loop_
_entity_poly.entity_id
_entity_poly.type
_entity_poly.pdbx_seq_one_letter_code
_entity_poly.pdbx_strand_id
1 'polypeptide(L)'
;MATVPVGAGSSPGPEPADLHSVPMVALNYGVRRRLGLYLNPRAATAADWTALAEELGCDYLEIRRLEALPDPTAALLDEWQSRCPGGATVGQLLELLRQLGRHDVLLELSGSVEEDCKKYLRRKRQEAEQPLQVPAVDSSVPKTSELMGITTRDDPYGECSDGIAEAHLTY
;
A
#
# COMPACT_ATOMS: atom_id res chain seq x y z
N MET A 1 -33.27 32.75 -23.93
CA MET A 1 -31.92 33.34 -23.87
C MET A 1 -30.92 32.21 -23.76
N ALA A 2 -29.89 32.24 -24.59
CA ALA A 2 -28.90 31.19 -24.76
C ALA A 2 -27.87 31.12 -23.62
N THR A 3 -27.42 29.90 -23.33
CA THR A 3 -26.05 29.46 -22.99
C THR A 3 -25.13 30.40 -22.22
N VAL A 4 -24.68 29.93 -21.06
CA VAL A 4 -23.24 29.70 -20.77
C VAL A 4 -23.09 28.65 -19.66
N PRO A 5 -22.51 27.47 -19.92
CA PRO A 5 -21.87 26.67 -18.88
C PRO A 5 -20.46 27.24 -18.67
N VAL A 6 -20.19 27.78 -17.49
CA VAL A 6 -18.84 28.21 -17.14
C VAL A 6 -18.05 26.96 -16.77
N GLY A 7 -17.29 26.46 -17.74
CA GLY A 7 -16.26 25.48 -17.51
C GLY A 7 -15.22 26.05 -16.56
N ALA A 8 -15.12 25.47 -15.37
CA ALA A 8 -13.92 25.52 -14.56
C ALA A 8 -13.27 24.13 -14.64
N GLY A 9 -12.62 23.88 -15.78
CA GLY A 9 -11.55 22.89 -15.85
C GLY A 9 -10.33 23.45 -15.12
N SER A 10 -10.40 23.51 -13.80
CA SER A 10 -9.20 23.53 -12.97
C SER A 10 -8.98 22.08 -12.56
N SER A 11 -7.92 21.45 -13.05
CA SER A 11 -7.40 20.24 -12.41
C SER A 11 -7.31 20.56 -10.92
N PRO A 12 -8.10 19.88 -10.06
CA PRO A 12 -7.90 20.06 -8.64
C PRO A 12 -6.53 19.43 -8.38
N GLY A 13 -5.59 20.25 -7.90
CA GLY A 13 -4.66 19.70 -6.93
C GLY A 13 -5.49 18.97 -5.87
N PRO A 14 -5.02 17.85 -5.32
CA PRO A 14 -5.82 17.05 -4.40
C PRO A 14 -6.38 17.98 -3.32
N GLU A 15 -7.71 18.09 -3.27
CA GLU A 15 -8.40 18.93 -2.31
C GLU A 15 -7.98 18.46 -0.90
N PRO A 16 -7.97 19.32 0.14
CA PRO A 16 -7.59 18.89 1.49
C PRO A 16 -8.34 17.64 1.96
N ALA A 17 -9.60 17.48 1.53
CA ALA A 17 -10.43 16.29 1.80
C ALA A 17 -9.88 14.99 1.20
N ASP A 18 -9.22 15.04 0.03
CA ASP A 18 -8.57 13.89 -0.59
C ASP A 18 -7.31 13.49 0.20
N LEU A 19 -6.59 14.48 0.73
CA LEU A 19 -5.38 14.26 1.55
C LEU A 19 -5.70 13.63 2.92
N HIS A 20 -6.84 13.98 3.52
CA HIS A 20 -7.33 13.34 4.76
C HIS A 20 -7.83 11.90 4.54
N SER A 21 -8.02 11.46 3.29
CA SER A 21 -8.42 10.09 2.97
C SER A 21 -7.22 9.16 2.68
N VAL A 22 -6.02 9.74 2.53
CA VAL A 22 -4.80 9.00 2.18
C VAL A 22 -4.03 8.63 3.46
N PRO A 23 -3.78 7.31 3.71
CA PRO A 23 -2.99 6.88 4.86
C PRO A 23 -1.52 7.26 4.68
N MET A 24 -0.80 7.43 5.78
CA MET A 24 0.64 7.72 5.75
C MET A 24 1.48 6.69 4.99
N VAL A 25 1.00 5.46 4.85
CA VAL A 25 1.65 4.39 4.05
C VAL A 25 1.86 4.82 2.59
N ALA A 26 1.07 5.77 2.09
CA ALA A 26 1.22 6.33 0.75
C ALA A 26 2.49 7.19 0.59
N LEU A 27 3.02 7.77 1.68
CA LEU A 27 4.20 8.62 1.62
C LEU A 27 5.47 7.80 1.41
N ASN A 28 6.22 8.16 0.38
CA ASN A 28 7.47 7.51 0.05
C ASN A 28 8.53 7.77 1.14
N TYR A 29 9.47 6.83 1.26
CA TYR A 29 10.62 6.92 2.13
C TYR A 29 11.44 8.20 1.88
N GLY A 30 11.49 8.69 0.64
CA GLY A 30 12.12 9.97 0.32
C GLY A 30 11.50 11.16 1.05
N VAL A 31 10.18 11.23 1.12
CA VAL A 31 9.46 12.30 1.84
C VAL A 31 9.69 12.17 3.34
N ARG A 32 9.65 10.94 3.87
CA ARG A 32 9.94 10.67 5.30
C ARG A 32 11.36 11.07 5.70
N ARG A 33 12.36 10.79 4.85
CA ARG A 33 13.75 11.23 5.08
C ARG A 33 13.87 12.75 5.04
N ARG A 34 13.25 13.42 4.07
CA ARG A 34 13.28 14.89 4.00
C ARG A 34 12.60 15.53 5.21
N LEU A 35 11.46 14.99 5.64
CA LEU A 35 10.82 15.38 6.91
C LEU A 35 11.80 15.29 8.08
N GLY A 36 12.52 14.16 8.19
CA GLY A 36 13.57 14.00 9.20
C GLY A 36 14.65 15.07 9.11
N LEU A 37 15.16 15.39 7.91
CA LEU A 37 16.19 16.43 7.75
C LEU A 37 15.74 17.81 8.24
N TYR A 38 14.48 18.16 8.04
CA TYR A 38 13.95 19.44 8.51
C TYR A 38 13.59 19.40 10.01
N LEU A 39 13.00 18.31 10.50
CA LEU A 39 12.44 18.21 11.85
C LEU A 39 13.43 17.72 12.93
N ASN A 40 14.43 16.92 12.56
CA ASN A 40 15.43 16.37 13.49
C ASN A 40 16.37 17.41 14.14
N PRO A 41 16.86 18.47 13.44
CA PRO A 41 17.74 19.43 14.10
C PRO A 41 16.96 20.21 15.15
N ARG A 42 17.43 20.17 16.40
CA ARG A 42 16.85 20.94 17.52
C ARG A 42 16.98 22.43 17.26
N ALA A 43 15.89 23.05 16.83
CA ALA A 43 15.77 24.47 16.65
C ALA A 43 15.18 25.07 17.92
N ALA A 44 15.97 25.86 18.65
CA ALA A 44 15.48 26.56 19.84
C ALA A 44 14.28 27.50 19.56
N THR A 45 14.07 27.88 18.29
CA THR A 45 13.06 28.85 17.85
C THR A 45 11.97 28.25 16.97
N ALA A 46 12.14 27.03 16.47
CA ALA A 46 11.18 26.38 15.58
C ALA A 46 10.68 25.08 16.21
N ALA A 47 9.46 24.69 15.88
CA ALA A 47 8.91 23.45 16.40
C ALA A 47 9.74 22.24 15.96
N ASP A 48 10.32 21.53 16.91
CA ASP A 48 11.09 20.31 16.65
C ASP A 48 10.18 19.10 16.41
N TRP A 49 10.77 17.98 16.00
CA TRP A 49 10.09 16.68 15.97
C TRP A 49 9.49 16.30 17.35
N THR A 50 10.01 16.83 18.45
CA THR A 50 9.47 16.62 19.80
C THR A 50 8.13 17.32 20.00
N ALA A 51 7.96 18.54 19.48
CA ALA A 51 6.68 19.25 19.52
C ALA A 51 5.63 18.52 18.68
N LEU A 52 6.04 17.96 17.54
CA LEU A 52 5.17 17.07 16.76
C LEU A 52 4.79 15.82 17.54
N ALA A 53 5.74 15.19 18.26
CA ALA A 53 5.46 14.02 19.07
C ALA A 53 4.48 14.32 20.21
N GLU A 54 4.60 15.47 20.87
CA GLU A 54 3.68 15.91 21.92
C GLU A 54 2.25 16.09 21.39
N GLU A 55 2.08 16.74 20.23
CA GLU A 55 0.76 16.89 19.59
C GLU A 55 0.15 15.54 19.13
N LEU A 56 1.01 14.56 18.80
CA LEU A 56 0.58 13.19 18.52
C LEU A 56 0.21 12.39 19.79
N GLY A 57 0.37 12.99 20.97
CA GLY A 57 0.09 12.36 22.26
C GLY A 57 1.16 11.34 22.66
N CYS A 58 2.43 11.59 22.30
CA CYS A 58 3.55 10.82 22.82
C CYS A 58 3.94 11.29 24.21
N ASP A 59 4.20 10.35 25.09
CA ASP A 59 4.69 10.63 26.44
C ASP A 59 6.17 11.02 26.41
N TYR A 60 6.62 11.74 27.44
CA TYR A 60 8.01 12.15 27.59
C TYR A 60 9.02 10.99 27.49
N LEU A 61 8.68 9.81 28.03
CA LEU A 61 9.56 8.63 27.95
C LEU A 61 9.64 8.06 26.52
N GLU A 62 8.55 8.12 25.76
CA GLU A 62 8.54 7.73 24.35
C GLU A 62 9.42 8.69 23.55
N ILE A 63 9.29 9.99 23.78
CA ILE A 63 10.14 11.02 23.15
C ILE A 63 11.62 10.75 23.50
N ARG A 64 11.95 10.46 24.76
CA ARG A 64 13.34 10.13 25.16
C ARG A 64 13.87 8.86 24.50
N ARG A 65 13.04 7.83 24.34
CA ARG A 65 13.41 6.60 23.63
C ARG A 65 13.68 6.88 22.15
N LEU A 66 12.84 7.70 21.51
CA LEU A 66 12.99 8.08 20.10
C LEU A 66 14.23 8.95 19.88
N GLU A 67 14.56 9.84 20.82
CA GLU A 67 15.76 10.69 20.76
C GLU A 67 17.07 9.89 20.68
N ALA A 68 17.09 8.67 21.23
CA ALA A 68 18.25 7.78 21.13
C ALA A 68 18.45 7.17 19.73
N LEU A 69 17.46 7.31 18.83
CA LEU A 69 17.53 6.80 17.47
C LEU A 69 18.18 7.82 16.52
N PRO A 70 18.84 7.35 15.44
CA PRO A 70 19.46 8.25 14.47
C PRO A 70 18.44 9.10 13.70
N ASP A 71 17.22 8.59 13.50
CA ASP A 71 16.14 9.26 12.79
C ASP A 71 14.86 9.25 13.66
N PRO A 72 14.76 10.12 14.68
CA PRO A 72 13.64 10.12 15.62
C PRO A 72 12.31 10.41 14.92
N THR A 73 12.30 11.33 13.95
CA THR A 73 11.10 11.64 13.17
C THR A 73 10.57 10.43 12.40
N ALA A 74 11.44 9.64 11.76
CA ALA A 74 11.00 8.48 10.98
C ALA A 74 10.37 7.41 11.88
N ALA A 75 11.03 7.13 13.01
CA ALA A 75 10.53 6.19 14.01
C ALA A 75 9.20 6.67 14.62
N LEU A 76 9.07 7.97 14.93
CA LEU A 76 7.84 8.57 15.41
C LEU A 76 6.68 8.35 14.42
N LEU A 77 6.90 8.58 13.13
CA LEU A 77 5.88 8.38 12.09
C LEU A 77 5.48 6.91 11.97
N ASP A 78 6.41 5.97 12.15
CA ASP A 78 6.11 4.53 12.12
C ASP A 78 5.36 4.06 13.37
N GLU A 79 5.71 4.57 14.55
CA GLU A 79 4.95 4.32 15.78
C GLU A 79 3.55 4.94 15.72
N TRP A 80 3.41 6.15 15.16
CA TRP A 80 2.12 6.80 14.98
C TRP A 80 1.19 5.99 14.05
N GLN A 81 1.71 5.47 12.94
CA GLN A 81 0.96 4.57 12.05
C GLN A 81 0.50 3.29 12.77
N SER A 82 1.37 2.73 13.62
CA SER A 82 1.08 1.51 14.38
C SER A 82 0.02 1.76 15.47
N ARG A 83 0.06 2.93 16.12
CA ARG A 83 -0.93 3.36 17.12
C ARG A 83 -2.28 3.72 16.52
N CYS A 84 -2.30 4.26 15.29
CA CYS A 84 -3.51 4.74 14.64
C CYS A 84 -3.79 3.99 13.31
N PRO A 85 -4.14 2.69 13.36
CA PRO A 85 -4.34 1.85 12.17
C PRO A 85 -5.51 2.28 11.27
N GLY A 86 -6.35 3.23 11.70
CA GLY A 86 -7.43 3.82 10.90
C GLY A 86 -7.50 5.34 10.94
N GLY A 87 -6.45 6.00 11.43
CA GLY A 87 -6.48 7.44 11.75
C GLY A 87 -5.29 8.24 11.23
N ALA A 88 -4.10 7.65 11.09
CA ALA A 88 -2.91 8.40 10.66
C ALA A 88 -2.98 8.74 9.16
N THR A 89 -3.42 9.95 8.86
CA THR A 89 -3.62 10.44 7.49
C THR A 89 -2.58 11.49 7.13
N VAL A 90 -2.27 11.59 5.83
CA VAL A 90 -1.34 12.60 5.34
C VAL A 90 -1.87 14.01 5.64
N GLY A 91 -3.18 14.23 5.45
CA GLY A 91 -3.81 15.50 5.77
C GLY A 91 -3.66 15.92 7.24
N GLN A 92 -3.77 14.98 8.19
CA GLN A 92 -3.52 15.27 9.61
C GLN A 92 -2.08 15.69 9.89
N LEU A 93 -1.10 15.00 9.29
CA LEU A 93 0.30 15.40 9.42
C LEU A 93 0.53 16.83 8.91
N LEU A 94 -0.02 17.16 7.74
CA LEU A 94 0.12 18.51 7.16
C LEU A 94 -0.56 19.57 8.02
N GLU A 95 -1.70 19.26 8.63
CA GLU A 95 -2.40 20.16 9.53
C GLU A 95 -1.62 20.40 10.83
N LEU A 96 -1.03 19.36 11.41
CA LEU A 96 -0.12 19.47 12.56
C LEU A 96 1.11 20.32 12.22
N LEU A 97 1.74 20.08 11.07
CA LEU A 97 2.88 20.89 10.60
C LEU A 97 2.51 22.36 10.40
N ARG A 98 1.28 22.64 9.95
CA ARG A 98 0.75 24.00 9.82
C ARG A 98 0.53 24.65 11.20
N GLN A 99 -0.02 23.92 12.16
CA GLN A 99 -0.20 24.40 13.54
C GLN A 99 1.13 24.70 14.22
N LEU A 100 2.14 23.87 13.97
CA LEU A 100 3.51 24.06 14.43
C LEU A 100 4.26 25.19 13.69
N GLY A 101 3.62 25.85 12.72
CA GLY A 101 4.17 26.99 11.99
C GLY A 101 5.24 26.66 10.96
N ARG A 102 5.47 25.38 10.64
CA ARG A 102 6.53 24.93 9.72
C ARG A 102 6.10 24.94 8.25
N HIS A 103 5.78 26.13 7.77
CA HIS A 103 5.36 26.36 6.40
C HIS A 103 6.46 26.03 5.38
N ASP A 104 7.73 26.16 5.75
CA ASP A 104 8.87 25.83 4.87
C ASP A 104 8.85 24.36 4.43
N VAL A 105 8.54 23.47 5.38
CA VAL A 105 8.47 22.02 5.16
C VAL A 105 7.26 21.67 4.29
N LEU A 106 6.13 22.35 4.52
CA LEU A 106 4.93 22.18 3.69
C LEU A 106 5.19 22.61 2.24
N LEU A 107 5.89 23.73 2.04
CA LEU A 107 6.15 24.27 0.71
C LEU A 107 7.09 23.35 -0.09
N GLU A 108 8.18 22.90 0.54
CA GLU A 108 9.14 21.96 -0.06
C GLU A 108 8.56 20.57 -0.33
N LEU A 109 7.72 20.05 0.57
CA LEU A 109 7.20 18.70 0.46
C LEU A 109 5.89 18.60 -0.34
N SER A 110 5.15 19.70 -0.50
CA SER A 110 3.87 19.76 -1.22
C SER A 110 3.90 18.98 -2.53
N GLY A 111 4.85 19.28 -3.43
CA GLY A 111 4.94 18.62 -4.73
C GLY A 111 5.21 17.12 -4.65
N SER A 112 6.05 16.68 -3.71
CA SER A 112 6.36 15.25 -3.54
C SER A 112 5.20 14.48 -2.88
N VAL A 113 4.54 15.10 -1.90
CA VAL A 113 3.36 14.54 -1.23
C VAL A 113 2.20 14.38 -2.21
N GLU A 114 1.92 15.40 -3.01
CA GLU A 114 0.88 15.32 -4.04
C GLU A 114 1.12 14.20 -5.04
N GLU A 115 2.37 14.04 -5.49
CA GLU A 115 2.73 12.98 -6.43
C GLU A 115 2.55 11.58 -5.83
N ASP A 116 2.98 11.40 -4.58
CA ASP A 116 2.79 10.17 -3.82
C ASP A 116 1.29 9.85 -3.61
N CYS A 117 0.47 10.86 -3.26
CA CYS A 117 -0.98 10.71 -3.13
C CYS A 117 -1.63 10.32 -4.46
N LYS A 118 -1.29 10.98 -5.57
CA LYS A 118 -1.80 10.65 -6.92
C LYS A 118 -1.43 9.22 -7.31
N LYS A 119 -0.19 8.81 -7.03
CA LYS A 119 0.29 7.45 -7.29
C LYS A 119 -0.46 6.41 -6.47
N TYR A 120 -0.68 6.67 -5.18
CA TYR A 120 -1.44 5.80 -4.29
C TYR A 120 -2.90 5.64 -4.75
N LEU A 121 -3.58 6.74 -5.08
CA LEU A 121 -4.97 6.71 -5.56
C LEU A 121 -5.10 5.96 -6.90
N ARG A 122 -4.16 6.18 -7.84
CA ARG A 122 -4.12 5.42 -9.10
C ARG A 122 -3.98 3.92 -8.84
N ARG A 123 -3.06 3.53 -7.96
CA ARG A 123 -2.87 2.12 -7.58
C ARG A 123 -4.13 1.56 -6.92
N LYS A 124 -4.74 2.28 -5.97
CA LYS A 124 -5.97 1.87 -5.30
C LYS A 124 -7.13 1.67 -6.28
N ARG A 125 -7.24 2.53 -7.30
CA ARG A 125 -8.24 2.37 -8.36
C ARG A 125 -7.97 1.12 -9.22
N GLN A 126 -6.72 0.88 -9.61
CA GLN A 126 -6.34 -0.32 -10.36
C GLN A 126 -6.54 -1.62 -9.56
N GLU A 127 -6.26 -1.59 -8.26
CA GLU A 127 -6.53 -2.72 -7.35
C GLU A 127 -8.04 -2.96 -7.18
N ALA A 128 -8.86 -1.90 -7.14
CA ALA A 128 -10.31 -2.01 -7.13
C ALA A 128 -10.88 -2.56 -8.46
N GLU A 129 -10.17 -2.34 -9.57
CA GLU A 129 -10.52 -2.87 -10.89
C GLU A 129 -9.97 -4.30 -11.12
N GLN A 130 -9.05 -4.80 -10.28
CA GLN A 130 -8.63 -6.20 -10.31
C GLN A 130 -9.72 -7.08 -9.69
N PRO A 131 -10.14 -8.18 -10.35
CA PRO A 131 -11.06 -9.12 -9.75
C PRO A 131 -10.39 -9.72 -8.50
N LEU A 132 -10.98 -9.47 -7.33
CA LEU A 132 -10.58 -10.09 -6.07
C LEU A 132 -10.64 -11.61 -6.25
N GLN A 133 -9.49 -12.28 -6.32
CA GLN A 133 -9.43 -13.74 -6.34
C GLN A 133 -10.12 -14.24 -5.06
N VAL A 134 -11.20 -15.00 -5.24
CA VAL A 134 -11.95 -15.58 -4.13
C VAL A 134 -11.04 -16.47 -3.28
N PRO A 135 -11.18 -16.42 -1.94
CA PRO A 135 -10.38 -17.26 -1.05
C PRO A 135 -10.72 -18.73 -1.29
N ALA A 136 -9.70 -19.50 -1.66
CA ALA A 136 -9.70 -20.94 -1.88
C ALA A 136 -10.62 -21.44 -3.01
N VAL A 137 -9.99 -21.79 -4.14
CA VAL A 137 -10.48 -22.90 -4.96
C VAL A 137 -10.17 -24.16 -4.15
N ASP A 138 -11.18 -24.72 -3.48
CA ASP A 138 -11.04 -26.05 -2.89
C ASP A 138 -10.81 -27.01 -4.06
N SER A 139 -9.55 -27.37 -4.31
CA SER A 139 -9.23 -28.38 -5.31
C SER A 139 -9.91 -29.64 -4.83
N SER A 140 -10.99 -30.05 -5.50
CA SER A 140 -11.71 -31.28 -5.20
C SER A 140 -10.69 -32.41 -5.03
N VAL A 141 -10.47 -32.85 -3.79
CA VAL A 141 -9.75 -34.09 -3.53
C VAL A 141 -10.59 -35.19 -4.18
N PRO A 142 -10.11 -35.90 -5.21
CA PRO A 142 -10.89 -37.01 -5.74
C PRO A 142 -10.95 -38.07 -4.64
N LYS A 143 -12.12 -38.18 -4.00
CA LYS A 143 -12.52 -39.38 -3.25
C LYS A 143 -12.87 -40.46 -4.27
N THR A 144 -11.88 -40.95 -4.99
CA THR A 144 -12.01 -42.19 -5.74
C THR A 144 -11.09 -43.22 -5.10
N SER A 145 -11.71 -44.28 -4.58
CA SER A 145 -11.04 -45.48 -4.11
C SER A 145 -10.55 -46.30 -5.32
N GLU A 146 -9.71 -45.71 -6.16
CA GLU A 146 -9.02 -46.41 -7.25
C GLU A 146 -7.53 -46.55 -6.93
N LEU A 147 -7.28 -46.93 -5.68
CA LEU A 147 -6.01 -47.49 -5.22
C LEU A 147 -5.93 -48.94 -5.71
N MET A 148 -5.91 -49.17 -7.02
CA MET A 148 -5.52 -50.47 -7.58
C MET A 148 -5.10 -50.33 -9.05
N GLY A 149 -3.81 -50.59 -9.32
CA GLY A 149 -3.39 -51.08 -10.62
C GLY A 149 -2.89 -50.05 -11.64
N ILE A 150 -1.85 -49.28 -11.31
CA ILE A 150 -0.88 -48.88 -12.35
C ILE A 150 0.23 -49.94 -12.35
N THR A 151 0.14 -50.88 -13.29
CA THR A 151 0.93 -52.09 -13.33
C THR A 151 2.41 -51.80 -13.58
N THR A 152 3.24 -52.37 -12.71
CA THR A 152 4.71 -52.31 -12.67
C THR A 152 5.40 -53.14 -13.77
N ARG A 153 4.93 -53.10 -15.03
CA ARG A 153 5.53 -53.86 -16.16
C ARG A 153 5.26 -53.23 -17.53
N ASP A 154 5.74 -52.01 -17.76
CA ASP A 154 5.95 -51.55 -19.15
C ASP A 154 7.31 -52.05 -19.64
N ASP A 155 7.30 -52.87 -20.68
CA ASP A 155 8.48 -53.42 -21.36
C ASP A 155 9.02 -52.36 -22.35
N PRO A 156 10.27 -51.87 -22.21
CA PRO A 156 10.74 -50.67 -22.93
C PRO A 156 11.00 -50.86 -24.44
N TYR A 157 10.77 -52.04 -25.00
CA TYR A 157 10.87 -52.30 -26.44
C TYR A 157 9.49 -52.65 -26.99
N GLY A 158 8.69 -51.63 -27.29
CA GLY A 158 7.33 -51.77 -27.78
C GLY A 158 7.22 -52.60 -29.06
N GLU A 159 6.64 -53.79 -28.94
CA GLU A 159 6.04 -54.51 -30.06
C GLU A 159 4.55 -54.15 -30.11
N CYS A 160 4.19 -53.26 -31.04
CA CYS A 160 2.80 -53.01 -31.42
C CYS A 160 2.23 -54.30 -32.04
N SER A 161 1.32 -54.97 -31.35
CA SER A 161 0.48 -55.97 -32.01
C SER A 161 -0.69 -55.22 -32.66
N ASP A 162 -0.58 -55.04 -33.97
CA ASP A 162 -1.61 -54.49 -34.83
C ASP A 162 -2.94 -55.24 -34.66
N GLY A 163 -3.97 -54.51 -34.26
CA GLY A 163 -5.34 -54.96 -34.37
C GLY A 163 -5.77 -54.92 -35.84
N ILE A 164 -5.65 -56.05 -36.53
CA ILE A 164 -6.31 -56.24 -37.83
C ILE A 164 -7.76 -56.66 -37.55
N ALA A 165 -8.67 -55.69 -37.69
CA ALA A 165 -10.08 -55.99 -37.85
C ALA A 165 -10.31 -56.47 -39.28
N GLU A 166 -10.73 -57.72 -39.47
CA GLU A 166 -11.58 -58.09 -40.60
C GLU A 166 -12.80 -58.86 -40.10
N ALA A 167 -13.95 -58.29 -40.40
CA ALA A 167 -15.23 -58.96 -40.42
C ALA A 167 -15.19 -60.12 -41.42
N HIS A 168 -15.96 -61.18 -41.18
CA HIS A 168 -17.08 -61.58 -42.04
C HIS A 168 -17.64 -62.96 -41.64
N LEU A 169 -18.91 -62.91 -41.22
CA LEU A 169 -20.03 -63.83 -41.48
C LEU A 169 -20.00 -65.29 -40.99
N THR A 170 -21.01 -65.56 -40.15
CA THR A 170 -21.83 -66.78 -40.07
C THR A 170 -21.91 -67.58 -41.38
N TYR A 171 -21.48 -68.85 -41.35
CA TYR A 171 -22.36 -70.02 -41.11
C TYR A 171 -21.54 -71.23 -40.66
#